data_AF-A0A817WGZ2-F1
#
_entry.id   AF-A0A817WGZ2-F1
#
_cell.length_a   1.000
_cell.length_b   1.000
_cell.length_c   1.000
_cell.angle_alpha   90.00
_cell.angle_beta   90.00
_cell.angle_gamma   90.00
#
_symmetry.space_group_name_H-M   'P 1'
#
loop_
_entity.id
_entity.type
_entity.pdbx_description
1 polymer ?
#
loop_
_entity_poly.entity_id
_entity_poly.type
_entity_poly.pdbx_seq_one_letter_code
_entity_poly.pdbx_strand_id
1 'polypeptide(L)'
;NGPGEWAVAYHGTKSGAVKDIKDKGLLQNSVKIDAMKAKAQQQNPSIPDVKGIYVATHCDGGAANYTEPFTIKDASNKSKAYQVVFQCRVQPGKFTVHANPVQVGKAWRVFDEKAIRPYGLLLKSS
;
A
#
# COMPACT_ATOMS: atom_id res chain seq x y z
N ASN A 1 -16.81 -9.63 -2.92
CA ASN A 1 -17.04 -8.19 -3.15
C ASN A 1 -18.18 -8.04 -4.15
N GLY A 2 -19.28 -7.40 -3.75
CA GLY A 2 -20.44 -7.13 -4.61
C GLY A 2 -20.21 -5.94 -5.57
N PRO A 3 -21.12 -5.68 -6.52
CA PRO A 3 -21.06 -4.52 -7.40
C PRO A 3 -20.98 -3.21 -6.60
N GLY A 4 -19.99 -2.35 -6.91
CA GLY A 4 -19.78 -1.08 -6.23
C GLY A 4 -18.90 -1.14 -4.97
N GLU A 5 -18.56 -2.32 -4.46
CA GLU A 5 -17.66 -2.44 -3.31
C GLU A 5 -16.21 -2.17 -3.70
N TRP A 6 -15.54 -1.34 -2.91
CA TRP A 6 -14.11 -1.10 -3.06
C TRP A 6 -13.32 -2.34 -2.60
N ALA A 7 -12.40 -2.78 -3.44
CA ALA A 7 -11.63 -3.99 -3.21
C ALA A 7 -10.62 -3.79 -2.06
N VAL A 8 -10.33 -4.86 -1.32
CA VAL A 8 -9.36 -4.83 -0.21
C VAL A 8 -7.95 -4.94 -0.78
N ALA A 9 -7.04 -4.11 -0.27
CA ALA A 9 -5.61 -4.19 -0.51
C ALA A 9 -4.83 -3.80 0.75
N TYR A 10 -3.50 -3.92 0.69
CA TYR A 10 -2.61 -3.72 1.82
C TYR A 10 -1.44 -2.82 1.43
N HIS A 11 -1.08 -1.88 2.30
CA HIS A 11 0.05 -0.97 2.09
C HIS A 11 1.05 -1.11 3.25
N GLY A 12 2.24 -1.62 2.96
CA GLY A 12 3.34 -1.70 3.92
C GLY A 12 4.01 -0.34 4.06
N THR A 13 4.37 0.03 5.29
CA THR A 13 5.02 1.31 5.55
C THR A 13 5.97 1.24 6.73
N LYS A 14 6.68 2.35 6.97
CA LYS A 14 7.52 2.56 8.15
C LYS A 14 6.75 3.29 9.24
N SER A 15 7.07 3.05 10.50
CA SER A 15 6.38 3.66 11.66
C SER A 15 6.31 5.18 11.59
N GLY A 16 7.38 5.84 11.14
CA GLY A 16 7.43 7.30 11.00
C GLY A 16 6.44 7.89 9.97
N ALA A 17 5.92 7.09 9.04
CA ALA A 17 4.93 7.54 8.05
C ALA A 17 3.47 7.36 8.52
N VAL A 18 3.23 6.62 9.61
CA VAL A 18 1.89 6.25 10.06
C VAL A 18 1.03 7.48 10.37
N LYS A 19 1.60 8.48 11.06
CA LYS A 19 0.88 9.71 11.40
C LYS A 19 0.46 10.47 10.15
N ASP A 20 1.37 10.66 9.20
CA ASP A 20 1.07 11.37 7.95
C ASP A 20 0.01 10.62 7.13
N ILE A 21 0.10 9.29 7.02
CA ILE A 21 -0.88 8.49 6.29
C ILE A 21 -2.26 8.56 6.96
N LYS A 22 -2.32 8.53 8.29
CA LYS A 22 -3.57 8.68 9.04
C LYS A 22 -4.21 10.05 8.79
N ASP A 23 -3.42 11.11 8.87
CA ASP A 23 -3.95 12.48 8.86
C ASP A 23 -4.20 13.00 7.43
N LYS A 24 -3.44 12.52 6.43
CA LYS A 24 -3.45 13.04 5.05
C LYS A 24 -3.83 11.99 3.99
N GLY A 25 -3.91 10.72 4.36
CA GLY A 25 -4.09 9.62 3.41
C GLY A 25 -2.80 9.20 2.72
N LEU A 26 -2.93 8.32 1.72
CA LEU A 26 -1.81 7.90 0.87
C LEU A 26 -1.65 8.88 -0.28
N LEU A 27 -0.46 9.48 -0.40
CA LEU A 27 -0.19 10.55 -1.38
C LEU A 27 0.81 10.10 -2.46
N GLN A 28 0.50 10.38 -3.72
CA GLN A 28 1.34 10.17 -4.89
C GLN A 28 2.64 10.97 -4.79
N ASN A 29 2.61 12.17 -4.20
CA ASN A 29 3.81 12.98 -4.01
C ASN A 29 4.84 12.34 -3.06
N SER A 30 4.40 11.39 -2.23
CA SER A 30 5.25 10.64 -1.29
C SER A 30 5.93 9.43 -1.95
N VAL A 31 5.51 9.07 -3.17
CA VAL A 31 6.12 8.00 -3.96
C VAL A 31 7.44 8.48 -4.53
N LYS A 32 8.55 7.81 -4.14
CA LYS A 32 9.88 8.14 -4.65
C LYS A 32 10.16 7.52 -6.01
N ILE A 33 9.81 6.25 -6.17
CA ILE A 33 10.07 5.45 -7.36
C ILE A 33 8.76 4.81 -7.82
N ASP A 34 8.47 4.94 -9.11
CA ASP A 34 7.29 4.34 -9.73
C ASP A 34 7.73 3.49 -10.94
N ALA A 35 8.19 2.28 -10.64
CA ALA A 35 8.80 1.38 -11.62
C ALA A 35 7.82 0.88 -12.70
N MET A 36 6.51 0.90 -12.43
CA MET A 36 5.48 0.37 -13.33
C MET A 36 4.74 1.43 -14.13
N LYS A 37 5.07 2.73 -13.96
CA LYS A 37 4.38 3.83 -14.68
C LYS A 37 4.41 3.65 -16.20
N ALA A 38 5.62 3.52 -16.76
CA ALA A 38 5.82 3.42 -18.21
C ALA A 38 5.07 2.21 -18.79
N LYS A 39 5.17 1.05 -18.12
CA LYS A 39 4.42 -0.15 -18.51
C LYS A 39 2.91 0.07 -18.44
N ALA A 40 2.40 0.69 -17.38
CA ALA A 40 0.97 0.97 -17.23
C ALA A 40 0.45 1.85 -18.37
N GLN A 41 1.19 2.90 -18.74
CA GLN A 41 0.83 3.81 -19.84
C GLN A 41 0.93 3.11 -21.21
N GLN A 42 1.92 2.25 -21.43
CA GLN A 42 2.02 1.47 -22.66
C GLN A 42 0.83 0.51 -22.83
N GLN A 43 0.38 -0.11 -21.73
CA GLN A 43 -0.77 -1.02 -21.75
C GLN A 43 -2.10 -0.29 -21.87
N ASN A 44 -2.20 0.91 -21.31
CA ASN A 44 -3.38 1.76 -21.42
C ASN A 44 -2.97 3.24 -21.45
N PRO A 45 -2.90 3.86 -22.65
CA PRO A 45 -2.52 5.26 -22.82
C PRO A 45 -3.45 6.27 -22.14
N SER A 46 -4.66 5.87 -21.72
CA SER A 46 -5.58 6.73 -20.97
C SER A 46 -5.20 6.92 -19.50
N ILE A 47 -4.22 6.15 -19.00
CA ILE A 47 -3.74 6.29 -17.62
C ILE A 47 -2.94 7.59 -17.48
N PRO A 48 -3.28 8.45 -16.50
CA PRO A 48 -2.57 9.72 -16.31
C PRO A 48 -1.07 9.54 -16.05
N ASP A 49 -0.27 10.51 -16.53
CA ASP A 49 1.17 10.56 -16.27
C ASP A 49 1.49 11.10 -14.87
N VAL A 50 1.08 10.34 -13.86
CA VAL A 50 1.26 10.65 -12.43
C VAL A 50 1.93 9.48 -11.75
N LYS A 51 2.53 9.69 -10.58
CA LYS A 51 3.08 8.60 -9.77
C LYS A 51 1.98 7.73 -9.20
N GLY A 52 2.19 6.42 -9.11
CA GLY A 52 1.22 5.47 -8.57
C GLY A 52 1.55 5.06 -7.14
N ILE A 53 0.51 4.95 -6.30
CA ILE A 53 0.58 4.36 -4.97
C ILE A 53 0.51 2.84 -5.13
N TYR A 54 1.48 2.14 -4.54
CA TYR A 54 1.57 0.69 -4.60
C TYR A 54 0.91 0.04 -3.39
N VAL A 55 0.06 -0.94 -3.65
CA VAL A 55 -0.56 -1.81 -2.65
C VAL A 55 -0.49 -3.26 -3.10
N ALA A 56 -0.54 -4.19 -2.15
CA ALA A 56 -0.60 -5.62 -2.43
C ALA A 56 -2.00 -6.17 -2.16
N THR A 57 -2.38 -7.27 -2.81
CA THR A 57 -3.66 -7.96 -2.57
C THR A 57 -3.66 -8.82 -1.31
N HIS A 58 -2.50 -8.92 -0.64
CA HIS A 58 -2.29 -9.75 0.55
C HIS A 58 -1.21 -9.12 1.45
N CYS A 59 -1.24 -9.45 2.74
CA CYS A 59 -0.29 -8.93 3.72
C CYS A 59 1.05 -9.70 3.68
N ASP A 60 1.03 -10.99 4.02
CA ASP A 60 2.22 -11.85 4.10
C ASP A 60 2.74 -12.25 2.72
N GLY A 61 4.06 -12.21 2.54
CA GLY A 61 4.68 -12.31 1.21
C GLY A 61 4.28 -11.16 0.28
N GLY A 62 3.69 -10.12 0.86
CA GLY A 62 2.85 -9.12 0.23
C GLY A 62 3.32 -7.70 0.55
N ALA A 63 2.39 -6.91 1.07
CA ALA A 63 2.64 -5.59 1.64
C ALA A 63 3.67 -5.61 2.78
N ALA A 64 3.75 -6.70 3.56
CA ALA A 64 4.68 -6.83 4.68
C ALA A 64 6.15 -6.69 4.27
N ASN A 65 6.50 -7.04 3.03
CA ASN A 65 7.87 -6.92 2.50
C ASN A 65 8.35 -5.48 2.35
N TYR A 66 7.45 -4.49 2.44
CA TYR A 66 7.75 -3.05 2.34
C TYR A 66 7.66 -2.33 3.68
N THR A 67 7.62 -3.09 4.76
CA THR A 67 7.56 -2.54 6.11
C THR A 67 8.96 -2.41 6.71
N GLU A 68 9.12 -1.44 7.58
CA GLU A 68 10.31 -1.29 8.42
C GLU A 68 9.91 -1.58 9.87
N PRO A 69 10.58 -2.52 10.57
CA PRO A 69 10.24 -2.84 11.94
C PRO A 69 10.53 -1.66 12.87
N PHE A 70 9.73 -1.52 13.92
CA PHE A 70 9.94 -0.57 15.01
C PHE A 70 9.79 -1.28 16.35
N THR A 71 10.56 -0.83 17.34
CA THR A 71 10.63 -1.47 18.66
C THR A 71 9.81 -0.69 19.69
N ILE A 72 9.03 -1.42 20.48
CA ILE A 72 8.33 -0.89 21.66
C ILE A 72 8.83 -1.65 22.88
N LYS A 73 9.01 -0.94 23.99
CA LYS A 73 9.25 -1.54 25.30
C LYS A 73 7.92 -1.75 26.01
N ASP A 74 7.68 -2.95 26.50
CA ASP A 74 6.51 -3.22 27.33
C ASP A 74 6.70 -2.70 28.77
N ALA A 75 5.67 -2.87 29.61
CA ALA A 75 5.69 -2.45 31.02
C ALA A 75 6.81 -3.13 31.83
N SER A 76 7.34 -4.25 31.35
CA SER A 76 8.46 -4.98 31.95
C SER A 76 9.82 -4.59 31.33
N ASN A 77 9.86 -3.50 30.56
CA ASN A 77 11.05 -3.01 29.84
C ASN A 77 11.61 -3.99 28.81
N LYS A 78 10.83 -5.00 28.38
CA LYS A 78 11.22 -5.95 27.35
C LYS A 78 10.91 -5.36 25.97
N SER A 79 11.89 -5.39 25.09
CA SER A 79 11.75 -4.94 23.71
C SER A 79 10.98 -5.95 22.86
N LYS A 80 9.99 -5.47 22.10
CA LYS A 80 9.27 -6.21 21.06
C LYS A 80 9.28 -5.42 19.77
N ALA A 81 9.53 -6.10 18.65
CA ALA A 81 9.55 -5.50 17.32
C ALA A 81 8.22 -5.75 16.60
N TYR A 82 7.74 -4.72 15.91
CA TYR A 82 6.50 -4.76 15.15
C TYR A 82 6.68 -4.14 13.77
N GLN A 83 5.87 -4.57 12.83
CA GLN A 83 5.71 -3.99 11.50
C GLN A 83 4.30 -3.42 11.34
N VAL A 84 4.15 -2.37 10.55
CA VAL A 84 2.86 -1.71 10.29
C VAL A 84 2.43 -1.93 8.84
N VAL A 85 1.23 -2.48 8.66
CA VAL A 85 0.58 -2.58 7.35
C VAL A 85 -0.81 -1.94 7.43
N PHE A 86 -1.10 -1.00 6.54
CA PHE A 86 -2.45 -0.47 6.39
C PHE A 86 -3.32 -1.42 5.58
N GLN A 87 -4.55 -1.64 6.03
CA GLN A 87 -5.61 -2.20 5.20
C GLN A 87 -6.29 -1.05 4.46
N CYS A 88 -6.45 -1.22 3.15
CA CYS A 88 -6.95 -0.21 2.25
C CYS A 88 -8.17 -0.71 1.48
N ARG A 89 -9.11 0.20 1.19
CA ARG A 89 -10.14 0.02 0.17
C ARG A 89 -9.69 0.74 -1.10
N VAL A 90 -9.79 0.08 -2.24
CA VAL A 90 -9.41 0.62 -3.55
C VAL A 90 -10.61 0.58 -4.50
N GLN A 91 -10.92 1.70 -5.14
CA GLN A 91 -12.01 1.80 -6.10
C GLN A 91 -11.76 0.89 -7.31
N PRO A 92 -12.73 0.05 -7.72
CA PRO A 92 -12.59 -0.78 -8.91
C PRO A 92 -12.31 0.05 -10.16
N GLY A 93 -11.41 -0.43 -11.03
CA GLY A 93 -11.02 0.25 -12.28
C GLY A 93 -10.09 1.45 -12.11
N LYS A 94 -9.75 1.85 -10.86
CA LYS A 94 -8.82 2.97 -10.57
C LYS A 94 -7.41 2.50 -10.21
N PHE A 95 -7.01 1.35 -10.74
CA PHE A 95 -5.68 0.80 -10.55
C PHE A 95 -5.25 -0.04 -11.75
N THR A 96 -3.94 -0.27 -11.86
CA THR A 96 -3.37 -1.27 -12.77
C THR A 96 -2.78 -2.42 -11.99
N VAL A 97 -2.79 -3.61 -12.60
CA VAL A 97 -2.30 -4.84 -11.99
C VAL A 97 -0.88 -5.14 -12.49
N HIS A 98 0.02 -5.42 -11.57
CA HIS A 98 1.44 -5.64 -11.87
C HIS A 98 1.96 -6.91 -11.20
N ALA A 99 3.03 -7.46 -11.79
CA ALA A 99 3.65 -8.69 -11.35
C ALA A 99 4.85 -8.52 -10.41
N ASN A 100 5.41 -7.33 -10.39
CA ASN A 100 6.56 -6.93 -9.61
C ASN A 100 6.08 -5.68 -8.82
N PRO A 101 6.39 -5.53 -7.52
CA PRO A 101 7.50 -6.15 -6.79
C PRO A 101 7.19 -7.34 -5.87
N VAL A 102 5.99 -7.90 -5.93
CA VAL A 102 5.49 -8.82 -4.88
C VAL A 102 5.19 -10.23 -5.40
N GLN A 103 4.56 -10.36 -6.58
CA GLN A 103 4.32 -11.54 -7.43
C GLN A 103 3.23 -11.19 -8.50
N VAL A 104 3.11 -11.98 -9.58
CA VAL A 104 2.09 -11.80 -10.66
C VAL A 104 0.67 -11.69 -10.08
N GLY A 105 -0.06 -10.63 -10.45
CA GLY A 105 -1.46 -10.41 -10.04
C GLY A 105 -1.64 -9.87 -8.62
N LYS A 106 -0.54 -9.63 -7.90
CA LYS A 106 -0.57 -9.37 -6.46
C LYS A 106 -0.17 -7.96 -6.06
N ALA A 107 0.22 -7.11 -7.00
CA ALA A 107 0.48 -5.69 -6.78
C ALA A 107 -0.47 -4.83 -7.62
N TRP A 108 -1.05 -3.81 -7.00
CA TRP A 108 -1.84 -2.80 -7.67
C TRP A 108 -1.12 -1.45 -7.60
N ARG A 109 -1.13 -0.74 -8.71
CA ARG A 109 -0.67 0.64 -8.83
C ARG A 109 -1.91 1.54 -8.97
N VAL A 110 -2.26 2.23 -7.90
CA VAL A 110 -3.37 3.19 -7.84
C VAL A 110 -2.86 4.56 -8.28
N PHE A 111 -3.52 5.16 -9.28
CA PHE A 111 -3.07 6.40 -9.92
C PHE A 111 -4.00 7.60 -9.64
N ASP A 112 -4.91 7.45 -8.68
CA ASP A 112 -5.80 8.49 -8.18
C ASP A 112 -5.84 8.38 -6.65
N GLU A 113 -5.34 9.38 -5.92
CA GLU A 113 -5.30 9.39 -4.45
C GLU A 113 -6.71 9.27 -3.85
N LYS A 114 -7.74 9.78 -4.54
CA LYS A 114 -9.13 9.72 -4.06
C LYS A 114 -9.72 8.32 -4.19
N ALA A 115 -9.08 7.45 -4.97
CA ALA A 115 -9.51 6.07 -5.23
C ALA A 115 -8.92 5.04 -4.26
N ILE A 116 -8.22 5.47 -3.21
CA ILE A 116 -7.70 4.60 -2.16
C ILE A 116 -7.91 5.19 -0.77
N ARG A 117 -8.32 4.36 0.18
CA ARG A 117 -8.55 4.79 1.58
C ARG A 117 -8.04 3.74 2.57
N PRO A 118 -7.05 4.07 3.41
CA PRO A 118 -6.73 3.28 4.58
C PRO A 118 -7.94 3.26 5.54
N TYR A 119 -8.27 2.09 6.10
CA TYR A 119 -9.39 1.94 7.06
C TYR A 119 -9.04 1.08 8.27
N GLY A 120 -7.94 0.34 8.21
CA GLY A 120 -7.49 -0.55 9.27
C GLY A 120 -5.98 -0.59 9.32
N LEU A 121 -5.44 -1.09 10.45
CA LEU A 121 -4.02 -1.24 10.67
C LEU A 121 -3.75 -2.63 11.22
N LEU A 122 -2.81 -3.32 10.60
CA LEU A 122 -2.27 -4.59 11.07
C LEU A 122 -0.93 -4.31 11.73
N LEU A 123 -0.80 -4.73 12.99
CA LEU A 123 0.47 -4.82 13.70
C LEU A 123 0.94 -6.26 13.63
N LYS A 124 2.05 -6.49 12.95
CA LYS A 124 2.66 -7.82 12.84
C LYS A 124 3.87 -7.89 13.77
N SER A 125 3.93 -8.88 14.64
CA SER A 125 5.16 -9.18 15.40
C SER A 125 6.25 -9.63 14.44
N SER A 126 7.43 -9.03 14.54
CA SER A 126 8.63 -9.46 13.82
C SER A 126 9.39 -10.54 14.57
#